data_AF-A0A957B7E9-F1
#
_entry.id   AF-A0A957B7E9-F1
#
_cell.length_a   1.000
_cell.length_b   1.000
_cell.length_c   1.000
_cell.angle_alpha   90.00
_cell.angle_beta   90.00
_cell.angle_gamma   90.00
#
_symmetry.space_group_name_H-M   'P 1'
#
loop_
_entity.id
_entity.type
_entity.pdbx_description
1 polymer ?
#
loop_
_entity_poly.entity_id
_entity_poly.type
_entity_poly.pdbx_seq_one_letter_code
_entity_poly.pdbx_strand_id
1 'polypeptide(L)'
;ALIGGEEIGKVVVETLTGHRSPSCLLQSHGVFATGPSAQKAVKAAVMTEDNAAIVWTALQIGTPLKISDADIDKLYDRYQNVYGQ
;
A
#
# COMPACT_ATOMS: atom_id res chain seq x y z
N ALA A 1 -0.65 16.81 -9.53
CA ALA A 1 0.44 17.79 -9.39
C ALA A 1 1.58 17.38 -10.33
N LEU A 2 2.33 18.35 -10.88
CA LEU A 2 3.55 18.04 -11.63
C LEU A 2 4.61 17.48 -10.68
N ILE A 3 5.46 16.59 -11.18
CA ILE A 3 6.51 15.93 -10.40
C ILE A 3 7.40 16.95 -9.66
N GLY A 4 7.75 16.66 -8.41
CA GLY A 4 8.71 17.45 -7.62
C GLY A 4 8.16 18.65 -6.84
N GLY A 5 6.86 18.94 -6.89
CA GLY A 5 6.23 20.01 -6.09
C GLY A 5 5.93 19.61 -4.65
N GLU A 6 5.85 20.60 -3.75
CA GLU A 6 5.44 20.42 -2.34
C GLU A 6 4.05 19.80 -2.21
N GLU A 7 3.19 20.07 -3.19
CA GLU A 7 1.83 19.58 -3.28
C GLU A 7 1.77 18.04 -3.36
N ILE A 8 2.76 17.39 -4.01
CA ILE A 8 2.83 15.93 -4.04
C ILE A 8 3.10 15.39 -2.64
N GLY A 9 4.04 16.01 -1.91
CA GLY A 9 4.33 15.64 -0.52
C GLY A 9 3.11 15.76 0.38
N LYS A 10 2.35 16.85 0.24
CA LYS A 10 1.09 17.06 0.99
C LYS A 10 0.07 15.95 0.73
N VAL A 11 -0.16 15.60 -0.54
CA VAL A 11 -1.10 14.52 -0.90
C VAL A 11 -0.67 13.18 -0.33
N VAL A 12 0.62 12.86 -0.36
CA VAL A 12 1.14 11.60 0.24
C VAL A 12 0.90 11.59 1.75
N VAL A 13 1.22 12.68 2.44
CA VAL A 13 1.01 12.80 3.89
C VAL A 13 -0.47 12.72 4.24
N GLU A 14 -1.34 13.46 3.56
CA GLU A 14 -2.79 13.44 3.76
C GLU A 14 -3.38 12.04 3.55
N THR A 15 -2.93 11.32 2.52
CA THR A 15 -3.40 9.97 2.20
C THR A 15 -2.99 8.94 3.27
N LEU A 16 -1.78 9.06 3.81
CA LEU A 16 -1.22 8.07 4.73
C LEU A 16 -1.49 8.38 6.20
N THR A 17 -1.83 9.63 6.55
CA THR A 17 -2.09 10.02 7.94
C THR A 17 -3.29 9.26 8.50
N GLY A 18 -3.07 8.53 9.60
CA GLY A 18 -4.09 7.70 10.25
C GLY A 18 -4.42 6.40 9.50
N HIS A 19 -3.76 6.13 8.38
CA HIS A 19 -3.98 4.92 7.61
C HIS A 19 -3.01 3.81 8.04
N ARG A 20 -3.49 2.55 8.04
CA ARG A 20 -2.67 1.39 8.44
C ARG A 20 -1.70 0.88 7.35
N SER A 21 -1.88 1.32 6.11
CA SER A 21 -0.94 1.03 5.00
C SER A 21 0.25 1.98 5.04
N PRO A 22 1.49 1.48 4.92
CA PRO A 22 2.69 2.33 4.84
C PRO A 22 2.94 2.91 3.45
N SER A 23 2.07 2.67 2.47
CA SER A 23 2.24 3.07 1.07
C SER A 23 0.92 3.44 0.38
N CYS A 24 1.03 4.24 -0.67
CA CYS A 24 -0.08 4.66 -1.53
C CYS A 24 0.34 4.71 -3.01
N LEU A 25 -0.65 4.66 -3.90
CA LEU A 25 -0.48 4.88 -5.34
C LEU A 25 -0.89 6.30 -5.68
N LEU A 26 -0.02 7.02 -6.38
CA LEU A 26 -0.30 8.33 -6.94
C LEU A 26 -0.72 8.18 -8.40
N GLN A 27 -1.89 8.73 -8.74
CA GLN A 27 -2.43 8.70 -10.09
C GLN A 27 -1.42 9.25 -11.11
N SER A 28 -1.18 8.46 -12.17
CA SER A 28 -0.26 8.80 -13.26
C SER A 28 1.18 9.11 -12.80
N HIS A 29 1.61 8.55 -11.67
CA HIS A 29 2.95 8.77 -11.13
C HIS A 29 3.61 7.45 -10.69
N GLY A 30 3.07 6.76 -9.68
CA GLY A 30 3.67 5.53 -9.16
C GLY A 30 3.43 5.34 -7.66
N VAL A 31 4.23 4.50 -7.03
CA VAL A 31 4.14 4.17 -5.61
C VAL A 31 4.94 5.14 -4.74
N PHE A 32 4.34 5.55 -3.62
CA PHE A 32 5.05 6.15 -2.49
C PHE A 32 4.95 5.23 -1.29
N ALA A 33 6.06 5.00 -0.60
CA ALA A 33 6.13 4.13 0.57
C ALA A 33 7.00 4.73 1.66
N THR A 34 6.60 4.49 2.91
CA THR A 34 7.29 4.93 4.11
C THR A 34 7.59 3.72 5.00
N GLY A 35 8.48 3.90 5.99
CA GLY A 35 8.80 2.85 6.94
C GLY A 35 9.88 3.30 7.92
N PRO A 36 10.05 2.58 9.05
CA PRO A 36 11.03 2.94 10.08
C PRO A 36 12.49 2.74 9.63
N SER A 37 12.71 2.11 8.48
CA SER A 37 14.01 2.00 7.82
C SER A 37 13.83 1.98 6.31
N ALA A 38 14.89 2.32 5.57
CA ALA A 38 14.89 2.23 4.11
C ALA A 38 14.49 0.84 3.62
N GLN A 39 15.00 -0.23 4.25
CA GLN A 39 14.63 -1.60 3.90
C GLN A 39 13.13 -1.87 4.09
N LYS A 40 12.52 -1.37 5.18
CA LYS A 40 11.08 -1.56 5.44
C LYS A 40 10.23 -0.73 4.47
N ALA A 41 10.65 0.48 4.11
CA ALA A 41 9.98 1.30 3.11
C ALA A 41 10.03 0.65 1.72
N VAL A 42 11.20 0.13 1.30
CA VAL A 42 11.34 -0.62 0.05
C VAL A 42 10.48 -1.88 0.05
N LYS A 43 10.45 -2.63 1.17
CA LYS A 43 9.57 -3.79 1.31
C LYS A 43 8.10 -3.42 1.07
N ALA A 44 7.64 -2.32 1.67
CA ALA A 44 6.27 -1.84 1.46
C ALA A 44 6.01 -1.49 -0.02
N ALA A 45 6.93 -0.80 -0.69
CA ALA A 45 6.81 -0.48 -2.11
C ALA A 45 6.71 -1.73 -2.99
N VAL A 46 7.58 -2.74 -2.76
CA VAL A 46 7.57 -4.01 -3.50
C VAL A 46 6.25 -4.75 -3.28
N MET A 47 5.78 -4.87 -2.04
CA MET A 47 4.50 -5.53 -1.75
C MET A 47 3.31 -4.81 -2.40
N THR A 48 3.34 -3.49 -2.48
CA THR A 48 2.30 -2.71 -3.19
C THR A 48 2.31 -3.00 -4.68
N GLU A 49 3.49 -3.03 -5.31
CA GLU A 49 3.62 -3.35 -6.73
C GLU A 49 3.17 -4.77 -7.05
N ASP A 50 3.60 -5.77 -6.25
CA ASP A 50 3.20 -7.16 -6.43
C ASP A 50 1.68 -7.32 -6.36
N ASN A 51 1.05 -6.69 -5.36
CA ASN A 51 -0.41 -6.71 -5.22
C ASN A 51 -1.10 -5.97 -6.37
N ALA A 52 -0.55 -4.84 -6.83
CA ALA A 52 -1.09 -4.10 -7.97
C ALA A 52 -1.03 -4.93 -9.26
N ALA A 53 0.07 -5.64 -9.51
CA ALA A 53 0.23 -6.52 -10.66
C ALA A 53 -0.77 -7.70 -10.62
N ILE A 54 -0.96 -8.31 -9.45
CA ILE A 54 -1.95 -9.39 -9.25
C ILE A 54 -3.36 -8.88 -9.52
N VAL A 55 -3.75 -7.75 -8.91
CA VAL A 55 -5.09 -7.16 -9.07
C VAL A 55 -5.32 -6.74 -10.51
N TRP A 56 -4.35 -6.07 -11.14
CA TRP A 56 -4.43 -5.66 -12.54
C TRP A 56 -4.62 -6.85 -13.47
N THR A 57 -3.88 -7.94 -13.25
CA THR A 57 -4.01 -9.18 -14.03
C THR A 57 -5.38 -9.83 -13.82
N ALA A 58 -5.84 -9.94 -12.56
CA ALA A 58 -7.14 -10.52 -12.24
C ALA A 58 -8.30 -9.73 -12.89
N LEU A 59 -8.19 -8.40 -12.93
CA LEU A 59 -9.14 -7.53 -13.61
C LEU A 59 -9.23 -7.77 -15.13
N GLN A 60 -8.17 -8.29 -15.75
CA GLN A 60 -8.22 -8.66 -17.17
C GLN A 60 -9.06 -9.93 -17.42
N ILE A 61 -9.20 -10.77 -16.40
CA ILE A 61 -9.94 -12.05 -16.48
C ILE A 61 -11.41 -11.85 -16.06
N GLY A 62 -11.67 -10.94 -15.12
CA GLY A 62 -13.01 -10.63 -14.65
C GLY A 62 -13.02 -9.83 -13.36
N THR A 63 -14.08 -9.96 -12.56
CA THR A 63 -14.16 -9.30 -11.25
C THR A 63 -13.51 -10.16 -10.17
N PRO A 64 -12.40 -9.73 -9.53
CA PRO A 64 -11.76 -10.50 -8.47
C PRO A 64 -12.62 -10.58 -7.22
N LEU A 65 -12.57 -11.72 -6.52
CA LEU A 65 -13.21 -11.91 -5.23
C LEU A 65 -12.48 -11.06 -4.17
N LYS A 66 -13.23 -10.21 -3.46
CA LYS A 66 -12.67 -9.41 -2.36
C LYS A 66 -12.53 -10.26 -1.10
N ILE A 67 -11.43 -10.05 -0.37
CA ILE A 67 -11.28 -10.52 1.01
C ILE A 67 -12.21 -9.68 1.89
N SER A 68 -12.87 -10.32 2.86
CA SER A 68 -13.75 -9.60 3.79
C SER A 68 -12.95 -8.64 4.67
N ASP A 69 -13.51 -7.46 4.99
CA ASP A 69 -12.82 -6.48 5.83
C ASP A 69 -12.47 -7.05 7.22
N ALA A 70 -13.34 -7.90 7.78
CA ALA A 70 -13.10 -8.57 9.04
C ALA A 70 -11.89 -9.53 9.00
N ASP A 71 -11.67 -10.21 7.87
CA ASP A 71 -10.50 -11.08 7.72
C ASP A 71 -9.23 -10.27 7.49
N ILE A 72 -9.31 -9.14 6.76
CA ILE A 72 -8.20 -8.18 6.64
C ILE A 72 -7.78 -7.67 8.02
N ASP A 73 -8.74 -7.29 8.87
CA ASP A 73 -8.49 -6.78 10.21
C ASP A 73 -7.83 -7.85 11.11
N LYS A 74 -8.34 -9.09 11.09
CA LYS A 74 -7.74 -10.22 11.82
C LYS A 74 -6.32 -10.53 11.36
N LEU A 75 -6.08 -10.54 10.06
CA LEU A 75 -4.76 -10.83 9.50
C LEU A 75 -3.76 -9.71 9.79
N TYR A 76 -4.21 -8.45 9.76
CA TYR A 76 -3.42 -7.31 10.17
C TYR A 76 -2.97 -7.44 11.64
N ASP A 77 -3.91 -7.68 12.55
CA ASP A 77 -3.62 -7.88 13.98
C ASP A 77 -2.62 -9.02 14.19
N ARG A 78 -2.86 -10.18 13.56
CA ARG A 78 -1.96 -11.35 13.65
C ARG A 78 -0.55 -11.04 13.16
N TYR A 79 -0.40 -10.28 12.07
CA TYR A 79 0.90 -9.90 11.53
C TYR A 79 1.69 -8.97 12.45
N GLN A 80 1.00 -8.09 13.18
CA GLN A 80 1.66 -7.18 14.14
C GLN A 80 2.02 -7.88 15.45
N ASN A 81 1.14 -8.75 15.94
CA ASN A 81 1.16 -9.18 17.35
C ASN A 81 1.53 -10.64 17.57
N VAL A 82 1.48 -11.49 16.54
CA VAL A 82 1.60 -12.96 16.70
C VAL A 82 2.64 -13.57 15.77
N TYR A 83 2.73 -13.12 14.52
CA TYR A 83 3.53 -13.77 13.48
C TYR A 83 4.83 -13.03 13.20
N GLY A 84 5.97 -13.73 13.27
CA GLY A 84 7.29 -13.19 12.89
C GLY A 84 8.01 -12.36 13.95
N GLN A 85 7.61 -12.50 15.23
CA GLN A 85 8.45 -12.19 16.38
C GLN A 85 9.42 -13.34 16.65
#